data_AF-A0A124ECY1-F1
#
_entry.id   AF-A0A124ECY1-F1
#
_cell.length_a   1.000
_cell.length_b   1.000
_cell.length_c   1.000
_cell.angle_alpha   90.00
_cell.angle_beta   90.00
_cell.angle_gamma   90.00
#
_symmetry.space_group_name_H-M   'P 1'
#
loop_
_entity.id
_entity.type
_entity.pdbx_description
1 polymer ?
#
loop_
_entity_poly.entity_id
_entity_poly.type
_entity_poly.pdbx_seq_one_letter_code
_entity_poly.pdbx_strand_id
1 'polypeptide(L)'
;MGWTISHSTPRIAPSYTAAAAFAQHATDVLPSRKWRAIAHLFAPRGDGYFEISPVEAARMAPVFREAARHRLMPPDWADLAGRLATAADNAADNAARRGETWVWS
;
A
#
# COMPACT_ATOMS: atom_id res chain seq x y z
N MET A 1 9.00 8.73 -13.35
CA MET A 1 9.01 7.32 -12.92
C MET A 1 8.04 7.18 -11.75
N GLY A 2 7.30 6.09 -11.60
CA GLY A 2 6.29 5.87 -10.55
C GLY A 2 6.20 4.39 -10.21
N TRP A 3 5.56 4.04 -9.11
CA TRP A 3 5.38 2.66 -8.71
C TRP A 3 4.08 2.18 -9.35
N THR A 4 4.16 1.15 -10.16
CA THR A 4 2.99 0.46 -10.70
C THR A 4 2.72 -0.75 -9.83
N ILE A 5 1.51 -0.80 -9.28
CA ILE A 5 1.05 -1.98 -8.59
C ILE A 5 0.41 -2.89 -9.64
N SER A 6 1.14 -3.92 -10.04
CA SER A 6 0.67 -4.94 -10.97
C SER A 6 -0.25 -5.92 -10.24
N HIS A 7 -1.30 -6.40 -10.93
CA HIS A 7 -2.37 -7.24 -10.37
C HIS A 7 -3.22 -6.59 -9.24
N SER A 8 -3.03 -5.30 -8.93
CA SER A 8 -4.01 -4.58 -8.11
C SER A 8 -5.24 -4.24 -8.94
N THR A 9 -6.40 -4.69 -8.48
CA THR A 9 -7.69 -4.14 -8.90
C THR A 9 -8.19 -3.27 -7.74
N PRO A 10 -8.35 -1.94 -7.89
CA PRO A 10 -8.05 -1.12 -9.07
C PRO A 10 -6.54 -0.92 -9.30
N ARG A 11 -6.14 -0.56 -10.53
CA ARG A 11 -4.75 -0.24 -10.88
C ARG A 11 -4.29 1.01 -10.13
N ILE A 12 -3.18 0.90 -9.40
CA ILE A 12 -2.61 2.00 -8.62
C ILE A 12 -1.21 2.30 -9.19
N ALA A 13 -0.98 3.55 -9.59
CA ALA A 13 0.27 3.98 -10.21
C ALA A 13 0.78 5.35 -9.67
N PRO A 14 1.06 5.50 -8.36
CA PRO A 14 1.56 6.74 -7.79
C PRO A 14 2.97 7.06 -8.32
N SER A 15 3.26 8.35 -8.53
CA SER A 15 4.64 8.79 -8.75
C SER A 15 5.50 8.53 -7.51
N TYR A 16 6.83 8.45 -7.66
CA TYR A 16 7.74 8.37 -6.50
C TYR A 16 7.49 9.51 -5.50
N THR A 17 7.21 10.71 -6.00
CA THR A 17 6.90 11.88 -5.18
C THR A 17 5.60 11.70 -4.40
N ALA A 18 4.55 11.14 -5.02
CA ALA A 18 3.29 10.86 -4.34
C ALA A 18 3.44 9.74 -3.30
N ALA A 19 4.20 8.69 -3.60
CA ALA A 19 4.50 7.62 -2.64
C ALA A 19 5.29 8.15 -1.43
N ALA A 20 6.28 9.02 -1.65
CA ALA A 20 7.06 9.65 -0.58
C ALA A 20 6.20 10.61 0.28
N ALA A 21 5.35 11.42 -0.34
CA ALA A 21 4.44 12.31 0.38
C ALA A 21 3.41 11.52 1.20
N PHE A 22 2.86 10.44 0.63
CA PHE A 22 1.99 9.52 1.37
C PHE A 22 2.70 8.91 2.58
N ALA A 23 3.95 8.45 2.41
CA ALA A 23 4.76 7.89 3.49
C ALA A 23 4.96 8.87 4.67
N GLN A 24 5.17 10.16 4.37
CA GLN A 24 5.28 11.20 5.39
C GLN A 24 3.98 11.33 6.17
N HIS A 25 2.84 11.51 5.48
CA HIS A 25 1.55 11.62 6.14
C HIS A 25 1.17 10.35 6.93
N ALA A 26 1.46 9.16 6.38
CA ALA A 26 1.23 7.89 7.04
C ALA A 26 2.06 7.74 8.34
N THR A 27 3.29 8.28 8.37
CA THR A 27 4.13 8.29 9.57
C THR A 27 3.53 9.12 10.71
N ASP A 28 2.87 10.23 10.36
CA ASP A 28 2.29 11.15 11.35
C ASP A 28 0.94 10.66 11.91
N VAL A 29 0.19 9.86 11.14
CA VAL A 29 -1.16 9.41 11.52
C VAL A 29 -1.22 7.99 12.06
N LEU A 30 -0.26 7.13 11.74
CA LEU A 30 -0.23 5.76 12.22
C LEU A 30 0.66 5.61 13.47
N PRO A 31 0.25 4.77 14.44
CA PRO A 31 1.17 4.34 15.50
C PRO A 31 2.44 3.71 14.91
N SER A 32 3.60 3.95 15.52
CA SER A 32 4.90 3.54 14.96
C SER A 32 4.99 2.06 14.61
N ARG A 33 4.30 1.18 15.35
CA ARG A 33 4.24 -0.26 15.06
C ARG A 33 3.50 -0.57 13.74
N LYS A 34 2.40 0.12 13.46
CA LYS A 34 1.61 -0.03 12.23
C LYS A 34 2.33 0.62 11.05
N TRP A 35 2.95 1.78 11.26
CA TRP A 35 3.81 2.40 10.27
C TRP A 35 4.93 1.46 9.82
N ARG A 36 5.68 0.86 10.75
CA ARG A 36 6.74 -0.11 10.44
C ARG A 36 6.26 -1.31 9.60
N ALA A 37 4.99 -1.71 9.75
CA ALA A 37 4.42 -2.80 8.98
C ALA A 37 4.26 -2.48 7.48
N ILE A 38 4.13 -1.19 7.11
CA ILE A 38 3.94 -0.76 5.71
C ILE A 38 5.11 0.09 5.18
N ALA A 39 5.99 0.60 6.04
CA ALA A 39 7.07 1.51 5.65
C ALA A 39 8.02 0.94 4.59
N HIS A 40 8.25 -0.37 4.63
CA HIS A 40 9.11 -1.07 3.66
C HIS A 40 8.58 -1.01 2.21
N LEU A 41 7.31 -0.66 2.03
CA LEU A 41 6.70 -0.42 0.71
C LEU A 41 7.01 0.94 0.12
N PHE A 42 7.62 1.84 0.88
CA PHE A 42 7.91 3.19 0.39
C PHE A 42 9.41 3.47 0.38
N ALA A 43 10.21 2.50 0.80
CA ALA A 43 11.66 2.57 0.75
C ALA A 43 12.15 2.51 -0.72
N PRO A 44 13.11 3.36 -1.13
CA PRO A 44 13.72 3.26 -2.45
C PRO A 44 14.32 1.86 -2.67
N ARG A 45 14.01 1.22 -3.80
CA ARG A 45 14.61 -0.07 -4.20
C ARG A 45 15.33 0.05 -5.52
N GLY A 46 16.46 -0.64 -5.63
CA GLY A 46 17.39 -0.53 -6.76
C GLY A 46 16.93 -1.26 -8.02
N ASP A 47 16.08 -2.28 -7.89
CA ASP A 47 15.51 -3.08 -8.98
C ASP A 47 14.07 -2.69 -9.33
N GLY A 48 13.37 -1.96 -8.43
CA GLY A 48 12.00 -1.49 -8.64
C GLY A 48 10.93 -2.58 -8.48
N TYR A 49 11.32 -3.86 -8.41
CA TYR A 49 10.42 -4.99 -8.30
C TYR A 49 10.41 -5.59 -6.90
N PHE A 50 9.22 -5.79 -6.31
CA PHE A 50 9.08 -6.70 -5.19
C PHE A 50 7.68 -7.29 -5.10
N GLU A 51 7.65 -8.50 -4.56
CA GLU A 51 6.45 -9.29 -4.35
C GLU A 51 6.03 -9.23 -2.89
N ILE A 52 4.75 -9.02 -2.65
CA ILE A 52 4.16 -9.09 -1.31
C ILE A 52 3.35 -10.37 -1.24
N SER A 53 3.67 -11.19 -0.25
CA SER A 53 2.93 -12.43 -0.03
C SER A 53 1.46 -12.13 0.33
N PRO A 54 0.53 -13.05 0.06
CA PRO A 54 -0.89 -12.84 0.38
C PRO A 54 -1.15 -12.60 1.86
N VAL A 55 -0.36 -13.27 2.70
CA VAL A 55 -0.41 -13.14 4.16
C VAL A 55 0.04 -11.74 4.58
N GLU A 56 1.08 -11.19 3.96
CA GLU A 56 1.49 -9.81 4.21
C GLU A 56 0.45 -8.82 3.70
N ALA A 57 -0.08 -9.00 2.48
CA ALA A 57 -1.13 -8.15 1.93
C ALA A 57 -2.35 -8.07 2.87
N ALA A 58 -2.81 -9.22 3.38
CA ALA A 58 -3.90 -9.30 4.36
C ALA A 58 -3.59 -8.58 5.67
N ARG A 59 -2.32 -8.58 6.13
CA ARG A 59 -1.90 -7.85 7.33
C ARG A 59 -1.83 -6.34 7.11
N MET A 60 -1.62 -5.90 5.88
CA MET A 60 -1.40 -4.50 5.52
C MET A 60 -2.69 -3.78 5.17
N ALA A 61 -3.66 -4.47 4.58
CA ALA A 61 -4.99 -3.93 4.29
C ALA A 61 -5.65 -3.19 5.48
N PRO A 62 -5.72 -3.74 6.71
CA PRO A 62 -6.29 -3.01 7.85
C PRO A 62 -5.48 -1.77 8.24
N VAL A 63 -4.15 -1.79 8.05
CA VAL A 63 -3.28 -0.63 8.33
C VAL A 63 -3.59 0.51 7.36
N PHE A 64 -3.71 0.21 6.07
CA PHE A 64 -4.11 1.21 5.08
C PHE A 64 -5.52 1.73 5.31
N ARG A 65 -6.45 0.86 5.68
CA ARG A 65 -7.84 1.24 6.00
C ARG A 65 -7.92 2.16 7.21
N GLU A 66 -7.05 1.96 8.20
CA GLU A 66 -6.95 2.84 9.36
C GLU A 66 -6.36 4.21 8.99
N ALA A 67 -5.29 4.23 8.19
CA ALA A 67 -4.73 5.48 7.66
C ALA A 67 -5.78 6.28 6.87
N ALA A 68 -6.57 5.59 6.03
CA ALA A 68 -7.64 6.20 5.22
C ALA A 68 -8.77 6.83 6.06
N ARG A 69 -9.02 6.31 7.27
CA ARG A 69 -10.08 6.79 8.17
C ARG A 69 -9.58 7.76 9.24
N HIS A 70 -8.28 8.01 9.29
CA HIS A 70 -7.70 8.84 10.33
C HIS A 70 -8.06 10.32 10.09
N ARG A 71 -8.57 11.01 11.12
CA ARG A 71 -9.04 12.40 11.00
C ARG A 71 -7.99 13.42 10.54
N LEU A 72 -6.72 13.11 10.77
CA LEU A 72 -5.58 13.96 10.38
C LEU A 72 -5.03 13.61 8.99
N MET A 73 -5.56 12.56 8.34
CA MET A 73 -5.16 12.22 6.98
C MET A 73 -5.83 13.20 6.00
N PRO A 74 -5.07 13.93 5.16
CA PRO A 74 -5.67 14.78 4.15
C PRO A 74 -6.49 13.96 3.14
N PRO A 75 -7.58 14.51 2.58
CA PRO A 75 -8.53 13.75 1.77
C PRO A 75 -7.91 13.00 0.58
N ASP A 76 -6.98 13.61 -0.15
CA ASP A 76 -6.32 12.98 -1.30
C ASP A 76 -5.49 11.75 -0.89
N TRP A 77 -4.84 11.83 0.27
CA TRP A 77 -4.05 10.73 0.83
C TRP A 77 -4.93 9.67 1.48
N ALA A 78 -6.08 10.06 2.03
CA ALA A 78 -7.09 9.15 2.52
C ALA A 78 -7.68 8.30 1.39
N ASP A 79 -7.95 8.90 0.22
CA ASP A 79 -8.38 8.18 -0.98
C ASP A 79 -7.31 7.19 -1.45
N LEU A 80 -6.05 7.63 -1.54
CA LEU A 80 -4.94 6.75 -1.91
C LEU A 80 -4.80 5.58 -0.92
N ALA A 81 -4.85 5.83 0.40
CA ALA A 81 -4.83 4.79 1.42
C ALA A 81 -6.01 3.81 1.27
N GLY A 82 -7.20 4.32 0.95
CA GLY A 82 -8.37 3.50 0.69
C GLY A 82 -8.18 2.57 -0.50
N ARG A 83 -7.65 3.09 -1.61
CA ARG A 83 -7.33 2.29 -2.80
C ARG A 83 -6.27 1.23 -2.49
N LEU A 84 -5.22 1.59 -1.75
CA LEU A 84 -4.18 0.65 -1.30
C LEU A 84 -4.76 -0.46 -0.40
N ALA A 85 -5.69 -0.12 0.49
CA ALA A 85 -6.39 -1.11 1.31
C ALA A 85 -7.20 -2.09 0.46
N THR A 86 -7.98 -1.59 -0.51
CA THR A 86 -8.74 -2.42 -1.44
C THR A 86 -7.83 -3.31 -2.30
N ALA A 87 -6.72 -2.76 -2.79
CA ALA A 87 -5.74 -3.54 -3.55
C ALA A 87 -5.11 -4.66 -2.71
N ALA A 88 -4.76 -4.37 -1.45
CA ALA A 88 -4.19 -5.35 -0.53
C ALA A 88 -5.20 -6.47 -0.17
N ASP A 89 -6.47 -6.13 0.07
CA ASP A 89 -7.53 -7.14 0.29
C ASP A 89 -7.74 -8.00 -0.97
N ASN A 90 -7.82 -7.37 -2.16
CA ASN A 90 -7.99 -8.10 -3.41
C ASN A 90 -6.77 -8.98 -3.73
N ALA A 91 -5.56 -8.55 -3.39
CA ALA A 91 -4.37 -9.39 -3.50
C ALA A 91 -4.42 -10.60 -2.57
N ALA A 92 -4.81 -10.40 -1.30
CA ALA A 92 -4.98 -11.50 -0.36
C ALA A 92 -6.02 -12.51 -0.85
N ASP A 93 -7.17 -12.03 -1.35
CA ASP A 93 -8.26 -12.86 -1.86
C ASP A 93 -7.89 -13.56 -3.19
N ASN A 94 -7.27 -12.85 -4.12
CA ASN A 94 -6.91 -13.38 -5.44
C ASN A 94 -5.79 -14.40 -5.34
N ALA A 95 -4.81 -14.20 -4.48
CA ALA A 95 -3.77 -15.20 -4.29
C ALA A 95 -4.33 -16.48 -3.65
N ALA A 96 -5.28 -16.35 -2.71
CA ALA A 96 -5.96 -17.50 -2.13
C ALA A 96 -6.80 -18.28 -3.16
N ARG A 97 -7.27 -17.62 -4.23
CA ARG A 97 -8.13 -18.23 -5.27
C ARG A 97 -7.42 -18.61 -6.57
N ARG A 98 -6.35 -17.93 -6.93
CA ARG A 98 -5.70 -17.97 -8.26
C ARG A 98 -4.18 -18.07 -8.22
N GLY A 99 -3.55 -17.95 -7.04
CA GLY A 99 -2.09 -17.96 -6.91
C GLY A 99 -1.39 -16.72 -7.47
N GLU A 100 -2.11 -15.61 -7.68
CA GLU A 100 -1.54 -14.36 -8.17
C GLU A 100 -0.96 -13.52 -7.02
N THR A 101 0.35 -13.22 -7.07
CA THR A 101 1.06 -12.45 -6.05
C THR A 101 0.91 -10.94 -6.28
N TRP A 102 0.90 -10.15 -5.21
CA TRP A 102 0.86 -8.69 -5.30
C TRP A 102 2.25 -8.15 -5.69
N VAL A 103 2.38 -7.54 -6.87
CA VAL A 103 3.67 -7.07 -7.38
C VAL A 103 3.70 -5.55 -7.48
N TRP A 104 4.76 -4.95 -6.96
CA TRP A 104 5.09 -3.54 -7.20
C TRP A 104 6.26 -3.49 -8.19
N SER A 105 6.18 -2.63 -9.21
CA SER A 105 7.13 -2.48 -10.33
C SER A 105 7.26 -1.04 -10.81
#